data_AF-X1M167-F1
#
_entry.id   AF-X1M167-F1
#
_cell.length_a   1.000
_cell.length_b   1.000
_cell.length_c   1.000
_cell.angle_alpha   90.00
_cell.angle_beta   90.00
_cell.angle_gamma   90.00
#
_symmetry.space_group_name_H-M   'P 1'
#
loop_
_entity.id
_entity.type
_entity.pdbx_description
1 polymer ?
#
loop_
_entity_poly.entity_id
_entity_poly.type
_entity_poly.pdbx_seq_one_letter_code
_entity_poly.pdbx_strand_id
1 'polypeptide(L)'
;RLLLKEEGTDKSYKLVGFNPEHPFLFKNGGFLEQDIQHLAGPITCGEINLRLKDLPRGKEHIRLSLLRDKMEKFGVELCLPLRKQKERIGILVLGEKIDNRAYTGQDLLLLETLAGQITTALENAKLYEHTREALTTMRKLQRIFITINSIFDIPQILRLAVNNSLGLTSSQRSVLFLLDEKGKSLKEVAHKSIPSFPYRIPSKALSWKAIKEKKPVMNKNATRKPRITISQNLEKSWAMTVAIPMIGRDRIMGTLVVSRISSVSFPEEHMHILSLLA
;
A
#
# COMPACT_ATOMS: atom_id res chain seq x y z
N ARG A 1 5.60 -28.60 -24.88
CA ARG A 1 6.31 -27.32 -24.57
C ARG A 1 5.27 -26.21 -24.56
N LEU A 2 5.30 -25.29 -23.59
CA LEU A 2 4.27 -24.25 -23.41
C LEU A 2 4.86 -22.86 -23.64
N LEU A 3 4.17 -22.00 -24.38
CA LEU A 3 4.56 -20.61 -24.61
C LEU A 3 3.47 -19.68 -24.12
N LEU A 4 3.84 -18.65 -23.36
CA LEU A 4 2.92 -17.71 -22.73
C LEU A 4 3.24 -16.28 -23.09
N LYS A 5 2.24 -15.48 -23.46
CA LYS A 5 2.39 -14.04 -23.69
C LYS A 5 2.75 -13.32 -22.38
N GLU A 6 3.79 -12.51 -22.42
CA GLU A 6 4.20 -11.58 -21.34
C GLU A 6 3.40 -10.28 -21.45
N GLU A 7 2.97 -9.71 -20.32
CA GLU A 7 2.21 -8.45 -20.28
C GLU A 7 3.16 -7.24 -20.29
N GLY A 8 2.77 -6.17 -21.02
CA GLY A 8 3.51 -4.90 -21.07
C GLY A 8 4.38 -4.69 -22.31
N THR A 9 4.54 -5.70 -23.15
CA THR A 9 5.09 -5.55 -24.50
C THR A 9 4.24 -6.35 -25.47
N ASP A 10 3.93 -5.79 -26.63
CA ASP A 10 3.07 -6.45 -27.63
C ASP A 10 3.75 -7.67 -28.30
N LYS A 11 4.96 -8.04 -27.86
CA LYS A 11 5.91 -8.90 -28.60
C LYS A 11 6.84 -9.78 -27.73
N SER A 12 6.40 -10.27 -26.57
CA SER A 12 7.23 -11.19 -25.76
C SER A 12 6.45 -12.42 -25.30
N TYR A 13 7.07 -13.59 -25.44
CA TYR A 13 6.54 -14.88 -25.00
C TYR A 13 7.56 -15.61 -24.14
N LYS A 14 7.13 -16.12 -22.98
CA LYS A 14 7.94 -16.92 -22.05
C LYS A 14 7.73 -18.41 -22.32
N LEU A 15 8.83 -19.15 -22.52
CA LEU A 15 8.84 -20.60 -22.66
C LEU A 15 8.77 -21.28 -21.29
N VAL A 16 7.86 -22.23 -21.14
CA VAL A 16 7.72 -23.11 -19.98
C VAL A 16 7.78 -24.56 -20.47
N GLY A 17 8.84 -25.26 -20.12
CA GLY A 17 9.14 -26.63 -20.57
C GLY A 17 10.58 -26.78 -21.03
N PHE A 18 11.30 -27.72 -20.41
CA PHE A 18 12.76 -27.84 -20.47
C PHE A 18 13.23 -28.49 -21.78
N ASN A 19 13.95 -27.74 -22.63
CA ASN A 19 15.03 -28.30 -23.45
C ASN A 19 16.15 -27.24 -23.59
N PRO A 20 17.29 -27.39 -22.91
CA PRO A 20 18.40 -26.45 -22.96
C PRO A 20 19.13 -26.44 -24.32
N GLU A 21 18.91 -27.42 -25.20
CA GLU A 21 19.59 -27.54 -26.50
C GLU A 21 19.14 -26.50 -27.55
N HIS A 22 17.94 -25.91 -27.42
CA HIS A 22 17.38 -25.02 -28.44
C HIS A 22 16.73 -23.73 -27.88
N PRO A 23 17.50 -22.84 -27.21
CA PRO A 23 16.99 -21.59 -26.65
C PRO A 23 16.66 -20.52 -27.73
N PHE A 24 17.20 -20.64 -28.94
CA PHE A 24 17.08 -19.65 -30.02
C PHE A 24 15.77 -19.72 -30.82
N LEU A 25 14.99 -20.77 -30.59
CA LEU A 25 13.72 -21.03 -31.24
C LEU A 25 12.68 -19.90 -31.06
N PHE A 26 12.77 -19.15 -29.95
CA PHE A 26 11.66 -18.33 -29.44
C PHE A 26 12.09 -16.97 -28.89
N LYS A 27 13.24 -16.43 -29.33
CA LYS A 27 13.66 -15.05 -28.99
C LYS A 27 12.93 -14.06 -29.92
N ASN A 28 12.50 -12.92 -29.36
CA ASN A 28 11.76 -11.80 -29.98
C ASN A 28 11.79 -11.77 -31.52
N GLY A 29 10.62 -11.89 -32.16
CA GLY A 29 10.47 -11.92 -33.63
C GLY A 29 10.63 -13.31 -34.27
N GLY A 30 10.68 -14.38 -33.47
CA GLY A 30 10.92 -15.75 -33.91
C GLY A 30 9.72 -16.45 -34.55
N PHE A 31 10.03 -17.59 -35.18
CA PHE A 31 9.14 -18.53 -35.90
C PHE A 31 7.68 -18.61 -35.41
N LEU A 32 7.43 -18.79 -34.11
CA LEU A 32 6.07 -19.02 -33.60
C LEU A 32 5.29 -17.74 -33.33
N GLU A 33 5.92 -16.57 -33.31
CA GLU A 33 5.24 -15.32 -32.92
C GLU A 33 4.36 -14.78 -34.06
N GLN A 34 4.84 -14.79 -35.30
CA GLN A 34 4.12 -14.26 -36.45
C GLN A 34 3.19 -15.30 -37.08
N ASP A 35 3.66 -16.54 -37.27
CA ASP A 35 2.89 -17.56 -37.99
C ASP A 35 1.71 -18.11 -37.16
N ILE A 36 1.83 -18.12 -35.83
CA ILE A 36 0.81 -18.65 -34.91
C ILE A 36 -0.17 -17.59 -34.44
N GLN A 37 0.12 -16.32 -34.68
CA GLN A 37 -0.89 -15.25 -34.63
C GLN A 37 -2.01 -15.40 -35.68
N HIS A 38 -1.95 -16.37 -36.59
CA HIS A 38 -3.05 -16.66 -37.53
C HIS A 38 -3.72 -18.02 -37.29
N LEU A 39 -3.32 -18.74 -36.25
CA LEU A 39 -3.81 -20.09 -35.98
C LEU A 39 -5.20 -20.07 -35.33
N ALA A 40 -6.19 -20.53 -36.11
CA ALA A 40 -7.61 -20.58 -35.77
C ALA A 40 -8.03 -21.84 -34.98
N GLY A 41 -7.20 -22.88 -34.96
CA GLY A 41 -7.41 -24.14 -34.23
C GLY A 41 -6.10 -24.90 -34.11
N PRO A 42 -6.10 -26.18 -33.70
CA PRO A 42 -4.92 -27.03 -33.77
C PRO A 42 -4.44 -27.18 -35.23
N ILE A 43 -3.13 -27.31 -35.44
CA ILE A 43 -2.57 -27.66 -36.74
C ILE A 43 -1.44 -28.68 -36.58
N THR A 44 -1.45 -29.68 -37.45
CA THR A 44 -0.40 -30.72 -37.53
C THR A 44 0.48 -30.52 -38.76
N CYS A 45 1.71 -31.05 -38.74
CA CYS A 45 2.56 -31.10 -39.93
C CYS A 45 1.87 -31.84 -41.08
N GLY A 46 1.21 -32.96 -40.78
CA GLY A 46 0.40 -33.71 -41.74
C GLY A 46 -0.69 -32.86 -42.40
N GLU A 47 -1.41 -32.05 -41.62
CA GLU A 47 -2.46 -31.18 -42.15
C GLU A 47 -1.91 -30.03 -43.00
N ILE A 48 -0.77 -29.45 -42.62
CA ILE A 48 -0.09 -28.43 -43.45
C ILE A 48 0.30 -29.03 -44.81
N ASN A 49 0.87 -30.25 -44.80
CA ASN A 49 1.25 -30.94 -46.02
C ASN A 49 0.07 -31.22 -46.95
N LEU A 50 -1.11 -31.54 -46.39
CA LEU A 50 -2.33 -31.69 -47.18
C LEU A 50 -2.76 -30.34 -47.79
N ARG A 51 -2.84 -29.28 -46.98
CA ARG A 51 -3.23 -27.94 -47.46
C ARG A 51 -2.30 -27.39 -48.53
N LEU A 52 -1.00 -27.64 -48.41
CA LEU A 52 0.00 -27.18 -49.39
C LEU A 52 -0.15 -27.84 -50.78
N LYS A 53 -0.73 -29.04 -50.88
CA LYS A 53 -1.01 -29.70 -52.15
C LYS A 53 -2.11 -28.98 -52.94
N ASP A 54 -3.10 -28.46 -52.22
CA ASP A 54 -4.29 -27.83 -52.81
C ASP A 54 -4.16 -26.31 -52.93
N LEU A 55 -3.22 -25.70 -52.20
CA LEU A 55 -3.02 -24.24 -52.22
C LEU A 55 -2.23 -23.78 -53.47
N PRO A 56 -2.73 -22.79 -54.23
CA PRO A 56 -1.97 -22.16 -55.31
C PRO A 56 -0.73 -21.46 -54.76
N ARG A 57 0.35 -21.41 -55.56
CA ARG A 57 1.61 -20.76 -55.18
C ARG A 57 1.43 -19.25 -55.02
N GLY A 58 1.13 -18.83 -53.80
CA GLY A 58 0.95 -17.43 -53.40
C GLY A 58 1.45 -17.18 -51.98
N LYS A 59 1.12 -16.02 -51.40
CA LYS A 59 1.58 -15.59 -50.07
C LYS A 59 1.28 -16.61 -48.97
N GLU A 60 0.09 -17.21 -49.00
CA GLU A 60 -0.31 -18.20 -47.99
C GLU A 60 0.42 -19.54 -48.15
N HIS A 61 0.66 -19.98 -49.38
CA HIS A 61 1.46 -21.18 -49.67
C HIS A 61 2.89 -21.01 -49.15
N ILE A 62 3.52 -19.85 -49.39
CA ILE A 62 4.86 -19.54 -48.87
C ILE A 62 4.85 -19.55 -47.34
N ARG A 63 3.86 -18.92 -46.71
CA ARG A 63 3.72 -18.88 -45.24
C ARG A 63 3.59 -20.29 -44.65
N LEU A 64 2.71 -21.12 -45.18
CA LEU A 64 2.50 -22.50 -44.70
C LEU A 64 3.70 -23.40 -44.96
N SER A 65 4.39 -23.23 -46.09
CA SER A 65 5.64 -23.96 -46.38
C SER A 65 6.73 -23.60 -45.37
N LEU A 66 6.91 -22.30 -45.10
CA LEU A 66 7.85 -21.84 -44.08
C LEU A 66 7.47 -22.33 -42.68
N LEU A 67 6.17 -22.39 -42.37
CA LEU A 67 5.69 -22.92 -41.11
C LEU A 67 6.04 -24.40 -40.95
N ARG A 68 5.76 -25.22 -41.97
CA ARG A 68 6.10 -26.64 -42.01
C ARG A 68 7.60 -26.86 -41.84
N ASP A 69 8.43 -26.22 -42.66
CA ASP A 69 9.89 -26.43 -42.66
C ASP A 69 10.49 -26.16 -41.27
N LYS A 70 9.98 -25.13 -40.62
CA LYS A 70 10.39 -24.79 -39.26
C LYS A 70 9.80 -25.78 -38.24
N MET A 71 8.53 -26.22 -38.36
CA MET A 71 7.97 -27.25 -37.47
C MET A 71 8.82 -28.53 -37.52
N GLU A 72 9.14 -29.01 -38.72
CA GLU A 72 10.01 -30.18 -38.95
C GLU A 72 11.41 -29.98 -38.37
N LYS A 73 12.06 -28.86 -38.68
CA LYS A 73 13.40 -28.51 -38.16
C LYS A 73 13.47 -28.57 -36.63
N PHE A 74 12.37 -28.29 -35.94
CA PHE A 74 12.32 -28.21 -34.49
C PHE A 74 11.64 -29.40 -33.82
N GLY A 75 11.33 -30.46 -34.57
CA GLY A 75 10.70 -31.67 -34.07
C GLY A 75 9.30 -31.40 -33.50
N VAL A 76 8.57 -30.48 -34.12
CA VAL A 76 7.21 -30.12 -33.76
C VAL A 76 6.26 -30.80 -34.72
N GLU A 77 5.30 -31.54 -34.17
CA GLU A 77 4.29 -32.24 -34.97
C GLU A 77 2.90 -31.59 -34.83
N LEU A 78 2.62 -30.97 -33.68
CA LEU A 78 1.33 -30.37 -33.38
C LEU A 78 1.48 -29.05 -32.61
N CYS A 79 0.80 -28.02 -33.11
CA CYS A 79 0.64 -26.72 -32.45
C CYS A 79 -0.83 -26.51 -32.05
N LEU A 80 -1.07 -26.24 -30.78
CA LEU A 80 -2.38 -26.00 -30.18
C LEU A 80 -2.44 -24.59 -29.57
N PRO A 81 -3.37 -23.72 -29.98
CA PRO A 81 -3.52 -22.40 -29.38
C PRO A 81 -4.14 -22.49 -27.97
N LEU A 82 -3.55 -21.78 -27.00
CA LEU A 82 -4.12 -21.57 -25.67
C LEU A 82 -4.94 -20.29 -25.69
N ARG A 83 -6.25 -20.41 -25.43
CA ARG A 83 -7.21 -19.33 -25.66
C ARG A 83 -8.01 -19.01 -24.42
N LYS A 84 -8.12 -17.71 -24.17
CA LYS A 84 -9.05 -17.10 -23.24
C LYS A 84 -10.13 -16.38 -24.05
N GLN A 85 -11.34 -16.93 -24.10
CA GLN A 85 -12.44 -16.36 -24.91
C GLN A 85 -12.00 -16.10 -26.36
N LYS A 86 -11.86 -14.82 -26.77
CA LYS A 86 -11.40 -14.41 -28.11
C LYS A 86 -9.90 -14.10 -28.18
N GLU A 87 -9.20 -14.08 -27.05
CA GLU A 87 -7.78 -13.72 -26.97
C GLU A 87 -6.90 -14.97 -26.83
N ARG A 88 -5.75 -14.99 -27.51
CA ARG A 88 -4.77 -16.06 -27.37
C ARG A 88 -3.72 -15.64 -26.36
N ILE A 89 -3.59 -16.46 -25.32
CA ILE A 89 -2.62 -16.22 -24.25
C ILE A 89 -1.33 -16.99 -24.46
N GLY A 90 -1.32 -17.96 -25.39
CA GLY A 90 -0.18 -18.84 -25.59
C GLY A 90 -0.39 -19.94 -26.61
N ILE A 91 0.60 -20.84 -26.70
CA ILE A 91 0.63 -21.97 -27.64
C ILE A 91 1.23 -23.18 -26.92
N LEU A 92 0.58 -24.33 -27.02
CA LEU A 92 1.09 -25.62 -26.63
C LEU A 92 1.64 -26.33 -27.87
N VAL A 93 2.89 -26.75 -27.80
CA VAL A 93 3.61 -27.42 -28.89
C VAL A 93 3.98 -28.84 -28.48
N LEU A 94 3.66 -29.80 -29.33
CA LEU A 94 3.91 -31.23 -29.13
C LEU A 94 4.74 -31.77 -30.30
N GLY A 95 5.66 -32.68 -29.98
CA GLY A 95 6.41 -33.44 -30.99
C GLY A 95 5.64 -34.68 -31.43
N GLU A 96 6.34 -35.58 -32.13
CA GLU A 96 5.80 -36.86 -32.56
C GLU A 96 5.22 -37.68 -31.38
N LYS A 97 4.20 -38.50 -31.65
CA LYS A 97 3.68 -39.44 -30.66
C LYS A 97 4.74 -40.52 -30.42
N ILE A 98 4.80 -41.03 -29.19
CA ILE A 98 5.75 -42.11 -28.80
C ILE A 98 5.55 -43.38 -29.66
N ASP A 99 4.32 -43.63 -30.10
CA ASP A 99 3.98 -44.77 -30.96
C ASP A 99 4.16 -44.49 -32.47
N ASN A 100 4.78 -43.35 -32.82
CA ASN A 100 5.02 -42.88 -34.19
C ASN A 100 3.76 -42.77 -35.07
N ARG A 101 2.56 -42.80 -34.49
CA ARG A 101 1.32 -42.57 -35.22
C ARG A 101 1.04 -41.07 -35.34
N ALA A 102 0.36 -40.68 -36.41
CA ALA A 102 -0.15 -39.33 -36.55
C ALA A 102 -1.20 -39.03 -35.47
N TYR A 103 -1.33 -37.76 -35.09
CA TYR A 103 -2.41 -37.30 -34.22
C TYR A 103 -3.76 -37.52 -34.91
N THR A 104 -4.65 -38.23 -34.23
CA THR A 104 -6.02 -38.48 -34.68
C THR A 104 -6.95 -37.35 -34.24
N GLY A 105 -8.15 -37.26 -34.83
CA GLY A 105 -9.16 -36.30 -34.38
C GLY A 105 -9.55 -36.45 -32.90
N GLN A 106 -9.52 -37.68 -32.36
CA GLN A 106 -9.75 -37.92 -30.94
C GLN A 106 -8.63 -37.37 -30.06
N ASP A 107 -7.36 -37.53 -30.51
CA ASP A 107 -6.22 -36.92 -29.81
C ASP A 107 -6.35 -35.40 -29.77
N LEU A 108 -6.73 -34.78 -30.89
CA LEU A 108 -6.92 -33.33 -30.98
C LEU A 108 -8.00 -32.84 -30.03
N LEU A 109 -9.16 -33.49 -29.98
CA LEU A 109 -10.26 -33.13 -29.08
C LEU A 109 -9.85 -33.17 -27.59
N LEU A 110 -9.12 -34.22 -27.21
CA LEU A 110 -8.59 -34.37 -25.86
C LEU A 110 -7.58 -33.27 -25.54
N LEU A 111 -6.65 -33.01 -26.46
CA LEU A 111 -5.60 -32.01 -26.29
C LEU A 111 -6.15 -30.59 -26.27
N GLU A 112 -7.21 -30.29 -27.01
CA GLU A 112 -7.94 -29.02 -26.93
C GLU A 112 -8.61 -28.84 -25.57
N THR A 113 -9.21 -29.90 -25.02
CA THR A 113 -9.80 -29.88 -23.68
C THR A 113 -8.74 -29.60 -22.60
N LEU A 114 -7.59 -30.28 -22.70
CA LEU A 114 -6.45 -30.06 -21.81
C LEU A 114 -5.87 -28.65 -21.98
N ALA A 115 -5.77 -28.14 -23.20
CA ALA A 115 -5.34 -26.78 -23.49
C ALA A 115 -6.26 -25.74 -22.80
N GLY A 116 -7.57 -26.00 -22.77
CA GLY A 116 -8.52 -25.20 -22.01
C GLY A 116 -8.20 -25.18 -20.51
N GLN A 117 -7.99 -26.36 -19.89
CA GLN A 117 -7.66 -26.45 -18.47
C GLN A 117 -6.32 -25.78 -18.13
N ILE A 118 -5.31 -25.97 -18.97
CA ILE A 118 -3.99 -25.32 -18.84
C ILE A 118 -4.15 -23.80 -18.89
N THR A 119 -4.97 -23.29 -19.82
CA THR A 119 -5.27 -21.86 -19.93
C THR A 119 -5.85 -21.32 -18.63
N THR A 120 -6.88 -21.98 -18.07
CA THR A 120 -7.48 -21.57 -16.79
C THR A 120 -6.50 -21.60 -15.62
N ALA A 121 -5.68 -22.65 -15.51
CA ALA A 121 -4.70 -22.77 -14.43
C ALA A 121 -3.64 -21.66 -14.48
N LEU A 122 -3.20 -21.29 -15.68
CA LEU A 122 -2.22 -20.21 -15.87
C LEU A 122 -2.79 -18.84 -15.53
N GLU A 123 -4.07 -18.60 -15.82
CA GLU A 123 -4.75 -17.38 -15.39
C GLU A 123 -4.81 -17.28 -13.87
N ASN A 124 -5.18 -18.37 -13.19
CA ASN A 124 -5.24 -18.41 -11.73
C ASN A 124 -3.86 -18.16 -11.11
N ALA A 125 -2.80 -18.74 -11.68
CA ALA A 125 -1.44 -18.53 -11.23
C ALA A 125 -1.00 -17.06 -11.38
N LYS A 126 -1.26 -16.44 -12.55
CA LYS A 126 -0.96 -15.02 -12.79
C LYS A 126 -1.72 -14.11 -11.84
N LEU A 127 -3.02 -14.33 -11.67
CA LEU A 127 -3.85 -13.54 -10.76
C LEU A 127 -3.36 -13.65 -9.31
N TYR A 128 -2.95 -14.85 -8.91
CA TYR A 128 -2.39 -15.11 -7.58
C TYR A 128 -1.05 -14.38 -7.39
N GLU A 129 -0.15 -14.39 -8.37
CA GLU A 129 1.11 -13.65 -8.31
C GLU A 129 0.88 -12.14 -8.18
N HIS A 130 0.03 -11.54 -9.01
CA HIS A 130 -0.29 -10.11 -8.91
C HIS A 130 -0.88 -9.74 -7.54
N THR A 131 -1.78 -10.57 -7.01
CA THR A 131 -2.36 -10.36 -5.67
C THR A 131 -1.27 -10.44 -4.59
N ARG A 132 -0.35 -11.40 -4.70
CA ARG A 132 0.76 -11.57 -3.76
C ARG A 132 1.73 -10.40 -3.81
N GLU A 133 2.05 -9.88 -4.99
CA GLU A 133 2.90 -8.70 -5.17
C GLU A 133 2.24 -7.45 -4.57
N ALA A 134 0.96 -7.24 -4.83
CA ALA A 134 0.19 -6.12 -4.26
C ALA A 134 0.19 -6.17 -2.72
N LEU A 135 -0.06 -7.35 -2.13
CA LEU A 135 0.02 -7.55 -0.67
C LEU A 135 1.42 -7.26 -0.12
N THR A 136 2.46 -7.68 -0.84
CA THR A 136 3.85 -7.44 -0.44
C THR A 136 4.16 -5.93 -0.42
N THR A 137 3.70 -5.21 -1.44
CA THR A 137 3.83 -3.74 -1.53
C THR A 137 3.06 -3.05 -0.42
N MET A 138 1.80 -3.44 -0.16
CA MET A 138 1.01 -2.89 0.95
C MET A 138 1.69 -3.10 2.30
N ARG A 139 2.26 -4.28 2.56
CA ARG A 139 3.00 -4.55 3.81
C ARG A 139 4.23 -3.68 3.95
N LYS A 140 4.97 -3.43 2.87
CA LYS A 140 6.12 -2.51 2.87
C LYS A 140 5.66 -1.09 3.20
N LEU A 141 4.59 -0.61 2.57
CA LEU A 141 4.01 0.71 2.86
C LEU A 141 3.52 0.83 4.29
N GLN A 142 2.84 -0.20 4.81
CA GLN A 142 2.39 -0.23 6.20
C GLN A 142 3.57 -0.15 7.18
N ARG A 143 4.67 -0.86 6.91
CA ARG A 143 5.90 -0.76 7.72
C ARG A 143 6.47 0.65 7.68
N ILE A 144 6.57 1.27 6.51
CA ILE A 144 7.01 2.67 6.37
C ILE A 144 6.09 3.60 7.17
N PHE A 145 4.78 3.41 7.08
CA PHE A 145 3.80 4.21 7.81
C PHE A 145 3.92 4.05 9.34
N ILE A 146 4.13 2.83 9.83
CA ILE A 146 4.42 2.58 11.25
C ILE A 146 5.72 3.26 11.66
N THR A 147 6.78 3.15 10.86
CA THR A 147 8.06 3.80 11.14
C THR A 147 7.94 5.33 11.16
N ILE A 148 7.25 5.94 10.20
CA ILE A 148 6.99 7.38 10.17
C ILE A 148 6.19 7.80 11.40
N ASN A 149 5.12 7.07 11.75
CA ASN A 149 4.36 7.36 12.96
C ASN A 149 5.18 7.12 14.24
N SER A 150 6.16 6.22 14.24
CA SER A 150 7.06 6.03 15.38
C SER A 150 8.08 7.15 15.56
N ILE A 151 8.43 7.85 14.47
CA ILE A 151 9.26 9.08 14.52
C ILE A 151 8.45 10.24 15.13
N PHE A 152 7.12 10.22 14.98
CA PHE A 152 6.19 11.05 15.74
C PHE A 152 5.68 10.32 16.98
N ASP A 153 6.54 10.01 17.96
CA ASP A 153 6.06 9.64 19.30
C ASP A 153 5.39 10.89 19.92
N ILE A 154 4.13 11.13 19.54
CA ILE A 154 3.31 12.23 20.00
C ILE A 154 3.36 12.31 21.53
N PRO A 155 3.22 11.21 22.29
CA PRO A 155 3.47 11.22 23.73
C PRO A 155 4.83 11.80 24.15
N GLN A 156 5.94 11.49 23.46
CA GLN A 156 7.25 12.09 23.74
C GLN A 156 7.31 13.58 23.41
N ILE A 157 6.81 14.00 22.25
CA ILE A 157 6.79 15.41 21.84
C ILE A 157 5.94 16.24 22.82
N LEU A 158 4.76 15.74 23.19
CA LEU A 158 3.88 16.40 24.16
C LEU A 158 4.53 16.48 25.55
N ARG A 159 5.26 15.43 25.97
CA ARG A 159 6.06 15.46 27.21
C ARG A 159 7.20 16.49 27.13
N LEU A 160 7.88 16.60 26.00
CA LEU A 160 8.92 17.61 25.78
C LEU A 160 8.34 19.03 25.84
N ALA A 161 7.20 19.28 25.20
CA ALA A 161 6.51 20.58 25.26
C ALA A 161 6.15 20.97 26.70
N VAL A 162 5.56 20.04 27.46
CA VAL A 162 5.24 20.23 28.88
C VAL A 162 6.51 20.48 29.71
N ASN A 163 7.59 19.74 29.47
CA ASN A 163 8.87 19.94 30.16
C ASN A 163 9.48 21.32 29.90
N ASN A 164 9.53 21.74 28.63
CA ASN A 164 10.13 23.02 28.24
C ASN A 164 9.30 24.21 28.74
N SER A 165 7.96 24.11 28.71
CA SER A 165 7.09 25.18 29.24
C SER A 165 7.36 25.47 30.72
N LEU A 166 7.73 24.46 31.52
CA LEU A 166 8.10 24.65 32.92
C LEU A 166 9.47 25.32 33.07
N GLY A 167 10.48 24.84 32.32
CA GLY A 167 11.84 25.38 32.37
C GLY A 167 11.88 26.85 31.98
N LEU A 168 11.15 27.23 30.93
CA LEU A 168 11.16 28.59 30.39
C LEU A 168 10.37 29.60 31.23
N THR A 169 9.40 29.14 32.04
CA THR A 169 8.53 30.05 32.81
C THR A 169 8.73 29.99 34.32
N SER A 170 9.64 29.14 34.79
CA SER A 170 9.85 28.83 36.22
C SER A 170 8.53 28.49 36.95
N SER A 171 7.62 27.80 36.25
CA SER A 171 6.32 27.40 36.78
C SER A 171 6.42 26.05 37.48
N GLN A 172 5.44 25.72 38.32
CA GLN A 172 5.43 24.44 39.06
C GLN A 172 4.51 23.38 38.47
N ARG A 173 3.67 23.73 37.49
CA ARG A 173 2.80 22.76 36.79
C ARG A 173 2.55 23.15 35.34
N SER A 174 2.57 22.15 34.46
CA SER A 174 2.16 22.27 33.07
C SER A 174 1.35 21.04 32.66
N VAL A 175 0.27 21.26 31.92
CA VAL A 175 -0.67 20.22 31.48
C VAL A 175 -1.12 20.53 30.06
N LEU A 176 -1.17 19.50 29.23
CA LEU A 176 -1.64 19.60 27.85
C LEU A 176 -2.93 18.80 27.68
N PHE A 177 -3.96 19.49 27.23
CA PHE A 177 -5.27 18.93 26.93
C PHE A 177 -5.52 18.93 25.42
N LEU A 178 -5.96 17.80 24.87
CA LEU A 178 -6.47 17.73 23.50
C LEU A 178 -7.99 17.76 23.49
N LEU A 179 -8.54 18.46 22.51
CA LEU A 179 -9.96 18.48 22.22
C LEU A 179 -10.33 17.17 21.52
N ASP A 180 -11.37 16.51 22.01
CA ASP A 180 -11.95 15.33 21.36
C ASP A 180 -12.47 15.67 19.94
N GLU A 181 -12.56 14.68 19.04
CA GLU A 181 -12.95 14.86 17.64
C GLU A 181 -14.30 15.57 17.48
N LYS A 182 -15.22 15.36 18.44
CA LYS A 182 -16.55 15.99 18.47
C LYS A 182 -16.55 17.40 19.06
N GLY A 183 -15.42 17.90 19.57
CA GLY A 183 -15.32 19.23 20.19
C GLY A 183 -15.98 19.35 21.56
N LYS A 184 -16.33 18.24 22.23
CA LYS A 184 -17.20 18.22 23.43
C LYS A 184 -16.48 17.93 24.75
N SER A 185 -15.23 17.50 24.70
CA SER A 185 -14.44 17.16 25.89
C SER A 185 -12.97 17.45 25.67
N LEU A 186 -12.27 17.74 26.77
CA LEU A 186 -10.82 17.85 26.82
C LEU A 186 -10.26 16.62 27.53
N LYS A 187 -9.29 15.97 26.88
CA LYS A 187 -8.56 14.82 27.41
C LYS A 187 -7.14 15.24 27.76
N GLU A 188 -6.70 14.94 28.97
CA GLU A 188 -5.30 15.11 29.36
C GLU A 188 -4.44 14.10 28.61
N VAL A 189 -3.38 14.58 27.95
CA VAL A 189 -2.47 13.72 27.17
C VAL A 189 -1.00 13.85 27.59
N ALA A 190 -0.64 14.91 28.32
CA ALA A 190 0.65 15.06 28.97
C ALA A 190 0.54 16.01 30.17
N HIS A 191 1.30 15.75 31.23
CA HIS A 191 1.40 16.65 32.39
C HIS A 191 2.78 16.54 33.04
N LYS A 192 3.13 17.56 33.82
CA LYS A 192 4.23 17.52 34.78
C LYS A 192 3.81 18.24 36.05
N SER A 193 4.04 17.57 37.18
CA SER A 193 3.53 17.84 38.54
C SER A 193 2.17 17.18 38.86
N ILE A 194 1.96 16.81 40.13
CA ILE A 194 0.80 16.08 40.69
C ILE A 194 -0.25 17.09 41.22
N PRO A 195 -1.55 16.78 41.21
CA PRO A 195 -2.19 15.55 40.69
C PRO A 195 -2.53 15.60 39.20
N SER A 196 -2.65 14.44 38.53
CA SER A 196 -3.29 14.37 37.21
C SER A 196 -4.78 14.71 37.34
N PHE A 197 -5.46 15.09 36.26
CA PHE A 197 -6.90 15.27 36.26
C PHE A 197 -7.60 14.01 35.74
N PRO A 198 -8.03 13.07 36.61
CA PRO A 198 -8.80 11.90 36.18
C PRO A 198 -10.27 12.22 35.83
N TYR A 199 -10.66 13.51 35.83
CA TYR A 199 -12.05 13.95 35.64
C TYR A 199 -12.23 14.84 34.41
N ARG A 200 -13.45 14.87 33.89
CA ARG A 200 -13.84 15.73 32.76
C ARG A 200 -13.65 17.20 33.11
N ILE A 201 -12.90 17.92 32.27
CA ILE A 201 -12.65 19.36 32.45
C ILE A 201 -13.96 20.16 32.26
N PRO A 202 -14.44 20.89 33.28
CA PRO A 202 -15.69 21.64 33.20
C PRO A 202 -15.66 22.70 32.09
N SER A 203 -16.79 22.93 31.41
CA SER A 203 -16.90 23.92 30.32
C SER A 203 -16.62 25.38 30.73
N LYS A 204 -16.62 25.67 32.04
CA LYS A 204 -16.26 26.97 32.62
C LYS A 204 -14.76 27.09 32.96
N ALA A 205 -13.96 26.05 32.75
CA ALA A 205 -12.53 26.07 33.01
C ALA A 205 -11.80 27.06 32.09
N LEU A 206 -10.66 27.56 32.56
CA LEU A 206 -9.84 28.53 31.82
C LEU A 206 -9.40 27.97 30.45
N SER A 207 -9.20 26.66 30.33
CA SER A 207 -8.89 25.99 29.07
C SER A 207 -9.98 26.14 28.02
N TRP A 208 -11.25 25.97 28.40
CA TRP A 208 -12.37 26.20 27.49
C TRP A 208 -12.52 27.67 27.09
N LYS A 209 -12.15 28.60 27.99
CA LYS A 209 -12.12 30.03 27.68
C LYS A 209 -11.05 30.34 26.62
N ALA A 210 -9.85 29.77 26.75
CA ALA A 210 -8.76 29.89 25.78
C ALA A 210 -9.17 29.40 24.38
N ILE A 211 -9.83 28.24 24.32
CA ILE A 211 -10.33 27.65 23.06
C ILE A 211 -11.38 28.56 22.41
N LYS A 212 -12.35 29.06 23.18
CA LYS A 212 -13.41 29.93 22.67
C LYS A 212 -12.88 31.26 22.15
N GLU A 213 -11.94 31.87 22.88
CA GLU A 213 -11.37 33.18 22.53
C GLU A 213 -10.24 33.08 21.50
N LYS A 214 -9.71 31.89 21.24
CA LYS A 214 -8.54 31.64 20.36
C LYS A 214 -7.33 32.51 20.72
N LYS A 215 -7.20 32.88 21.98
CA LYS A 215 -6.11 33.70 22.52
C LYS A 215 -5.66 33.19 23.88
N PRO A 216 -4.40 33.44 24.27
CA PRO A 216 -3.93 33.20 25.64
C PRO A 216 -4.81 33.90 26.66
N VAL A 217 -5.28 33.17 27.66
CA VAL A 217 -6.08 33.71 28.75
C VAL A 217 -5.43 33.40 30.09
N MET A 218 -5.40 34.40 30.96
CA MET A 218 -4.86 34.29 32.30
C MET A 218 -5.96 34.53 33.32
N ASN A 219 -5.90 33.79 34.42
CA ASN A 219 -6.69 34.05 35.60
C ASN A 219 -6.21 35.38 36.24
N LYS A 220 -7.12 36.35 36.43
CA LYS A 220 -6.82 37.64 37.09
C LYS A 220 -7.08 37.66 38.60
N ASN A 221 -7.69 36.62 39.20
CA ASN A 221 -7.89 36.45 40.65
C ASN A 221 -8.41 35.03 40.98
N ALA A 222 -7.53 34.14 41.45
CA ALA A 222 -7.89 32.78 41.85
C ALA A 222 -8.46 32.75 43.28
N THR A 223 -9.70 33.21 43.48
CA THR A 223 -10.38 33.16 44.80
C THR A 223 -11.17 31.87 45.02
N ARG A 224 -11.40 31.05 43.98
CA ARG A 224 -11.98 29.70 44.12
C ARG A 224 -11.00 28.67 43.56
N LYS A 225 -10.38 27.92 44.46
CA LYS A 225 -9.11 27.23 44.24
C LYS A 225 -9.27 25.71 44.48
N PRO A 226 -8.98 24.81 43.51
CA PRO A 226 -8.78 23.40 43.82
C PRO A 226 -7.52 23.27 44.68
N ARG A 227 -7.69 22.86 45.93
CA ARG A 227 -6.62 22.73 46.93
C ARG A 227 -5.69 21.58 46.55
N ILE A 228 -4.39 21.77 46.80
CA ILE A 228 -3.32 20.81 46.52
C ILE A 228 -2.52 20.64 47.79
N THR A 229 -2.41 19.40 48.24
CA THR A 229 -1.57 19.03 49.38
C THR A 229 -0.12 18.96 48.91
N ILE A 230 0.73 19.85 49.39
CA ILE A 230 2.17 19.85 49.12
C ILE A 230 2.86 19.56 50.45
N SER A 231 3.19 18.28 50.66
CA SER A 231 3.70 17.71 51.91
C SER A 231 2.72 17.77 53.09
N GLN A 232 2.99 16.97 54.13
CA GLN A 232 2.04 16.46 55.14
C GLN A 232 1.16 17.48 55.91
N ASN A 233 1.21 18.79 55.66
CA ASN A 233 0.28 19.77 56.27
C ASN A 233 0.11 21.11 55.53
N LEU A 234 0.51 21.24 54.26
CA LEU A 234 0.38 22.50 53.50
C LEU A 234 -0.59 22.37 52.33
N GLU A 235 -1.83 22.80 52.52
CA GLU A 235 -2.79 23.03 51.43
C GLU A 235 -2.45 24.34 50.72
N LYS A 236 -1.86 24.26 49.52
CA LYS A 236 -1.70 25.41 48.63
C LYS A 236 -2.61 25.26 47.42
N SER A 237 -2.84 26.35 46.71
CA SER A 237 -3.47 26.23 45.40
C SER A 237 -2.85 27.18 44.41
N TRP A 238 -2.86 26.75 43.15
CA TRP A 238 -2.48 27.53 41.97
C TRP A 238 -3.02 28.95 42.09
N ALA A 239 -2.14 29.91 42.28
CA ALA A 239 -2.50 31.32 42.40
C ALA A 239 -2.60 31.95 41.02
N MET A 240 -1.70 31.56 40.11
CA MET A 240 -1.71 32.03 38.73
C MET A 240 -1.71 30.86 37.76
N THR A 241 -2.63 30.92 36.80
CA THR A 241 -2.78 29.94 35.73
C THR A 241 -3.00 30.67 34.42
N VAL A 242 -2.28 30.23 33.41
CA VAL A 242 -2.40 30.66 32.01
C VAL A 242 -2.85 29.46 31.20
N ALA A 243 -3.80 29.68 30.30
CA ALA A 243 -4.24 28.70 29.32
C ALA A 243 -4.04 29.28 27.92
N ILE A 244 -3.35 28.53 27.07
CA ILE A 244 -2.99 28.93 25.71
C ILE A 244 -3.60 27.92 24.74
N PRO A 245 -4.41 28.37 23.77
CA PRO A 245 -4.97 27.46 22.79
C PRO A 245 -3.88 26.97 21.84
N MET A 246 -3.86 25.66 21.57
CA MET A 246 -3.00 25.09 20.54
C MET A 246 -3.78 25.08 19.23
N ILE A 247 -3.35 25.86 18.25
CA ILE A 247 -4.07 26.11 17.00
C ILE A 247 -3.27 25.50 15.85
N GLY A 248 -3.80 24.44 15.24
CA GLY A 248 -3.26 23.90 13.98
C GLY A 248 -3.77 24.71 12.78
N ARG A 249 -3.29 24.39 11.57
CA ARG A 249 -3.64 25.13 10.34
C ARG A 249 -5.15 25.37 10.17
N ASP A 250 -5.98 24.35 10.39
CA ASP A 250 -7.41 24.42 10.08
C ASP A 250 -8.35 24.25 11.29
N ARG A 251 -7.82 23.96 12.49
CA ARG A 251 -8.63 23.73 13.69
C ARG A 251 -7.85 23.88 15.00
N ILE A 252 -8.58 24.14 16.08
CA ILE A 252 -8.03 24.14 17.44
C ILE A 252 -7.79 22.69 17.87
N MET A 253 -6.55 22.38 18.27
CA MET A 253 -6.15 21.06 18.75
C MET A 253 -6.48 20.86 20.23
N GLY A 254 -6.41 21.93 21.02
CA GLY A 254 -6.61 21.84 22.47
C GLY A 254 -6.06 23.04 23.23
N THR A 255 -5.49 22.79 24.41
CA THR A 255 -4.93 23.84 25.27
C THR A 255 -3.71 23.37 26.05
N LEU A 256 -2.67 24.20 26.08
CA LEU A 256 -1.57 24.13 27.04
C LEU A 256 -1.89 24.99 28.26
N VAL A 257 -1.83 24.40 29.46
CA VAL A 257 -2.13 25.08 30.73
C VAL A 257 -0.91 25.07 31.62
N VAL A 258 -0.43 26.26 31.98
CA VAL A 258 0.72 26.45 32.88
C VAL A 258 0.23 27.12 34.17
N SER A 259 0.62 26.58 35.31
CA SER A 259 0.18 27.04 36.63
C SER A 259 1.34 27.19 37.61
N ARG A 260 1.23 28.19 38.48
CA ARG A 260 2.17 28.44 39.56
C ARG A 260 1.49 28.83 40.87
N ILE A 261 2.17 28.52 41.96
CA ILE A 261 1.69 28.77 43.33
C ILE A 261 1.86 30.25 43.71
N SER A 262 2.85 30.92 43.11
CA SER A 262 3.08 32.36 43.28
C SER A 262 1.94 33.18 42.67
N SER A 263 1.54 34.25 43.36
CA SER A 263 0.55 35.23 42.88
C SER A 263 1.12 36.25 41.89
N VAL A 264 2.43 36.21 41.62
CA VAL A 264 3.07 37.07 40.61
C VAL A 264 2.41 36.80 39.25
N SER A 265 2.12 37.84 38.48
CA SER A 265 1.54 37.74 37.13
C SER A 265 2.58 37.27 36.11
N PHE A 266 2.15 36.48 35.11
CA PHE A 266 3.08 36.06 34.04
C PHE A 266 3.50 37.31 33.23
N PRO A 267 4.82 37.53 33.02
CA PRO A 267 5.30 38.56 32.11
C PRO A 267 4.80 38.33 30.68
N GLU A 268 4.70 39.38 29.88
CA GLU A 268 4.32 39.23 28.46
C GLU A 268 5.29 38.34 27.69
N GLU A 269 6.58 38.38 28.03
CA GLU A 269 7.60 37.50 27.44
C GLU A 269 7.29 36.02 27.65
N HIS A 270 6.84 35.64 28.85
CA HIS A 270 6.44 34.25 29.12
C HIS A 270 5.19 33.87 28.31
N MET A 271 4.24 34.80 28.16
CA MET A 271 3.04 34.57 27.34
C MET A 271 3.41 34.37 25.86
N HIS A 272 4.37 35.14 25.35
CA HIS A 272 4.86 35.03 23.99
C HIS A 272 5.57 33.69 23.76
N ILE A 273 6.54 33.32 24.62
CA ILE A 273 7.28 32.06 24.52
C ILE A 273 6.34 30.84 24.59
N LEU A 274 5.38 30.86 25.52
CA LEU A 274 4.41 29.77 25.62
C LEU A 274 3.47 29.70 24.42
N SER A 275 3.19 30.83 23.75
CA SER A 275 2.40 30.85 22.51
C SER A 275 3.19 30.33 21.31
N LEU A 276 4.52 30.49 21.29
CA LEU A 276 5.39 29.88 20.28
C LEU A 276 5.53 28.36 20.44
N LEU A 277 5.40 27.88 21.69
CA LEU A 277 5.41 26.45 22.00
C LEU A 277 4.09 25.73 21.73
N ALA A 278 2.97 26.46 21.65
CA ALA A 278 1.62 25.94 21.53
C ALA A 278 1.11 25.92 20.08
#